data_AF-A0ABD0Y536-F1
#
_entry.id   AF-A0ABD0Y536-F1
#
_cell.length_a   1.000
_cell.length_b   1.000
_cell.length_c   1.000
_cell.angle_alpha   90.00
_cell.angle_beta   90.00
_cell.angle_gamma   90.00
#
_symmetry.space_group_name_H-M   'P 1'
#
loop_
_entity.id
_entity.type
_entity.pdbx_description
1 polymer ?
#
loop_
_entity_poly.entity_id
_entity_poly.type
_entity_poly.pdbx_seq_one_letter_code
_entity_poly.pdbx_strand_id
1 'polypeptide(L)'
;MYGSDFRMADSLRLLRGGQMKTFPFFDNLGLKPLLPPKTEKPDDGCIRPHPDIFCFHAGDNRVNEQLALGVLHTLTIREHNRIATQLANLNPHWDDETLYQETRHIMAALVQHITYNEFLPQLLGNKFLTEFDLKLKKSGYSDDYDPEVDATVAAAFGAAAFRFGHSLLPNTLQRRSPTHKLIGERRLSEMLQQPYDLYKPKAIDEYLLGMISQAVQAMDHSVTTEVTNHLFQDPARDFGRDLASINIARGREHGIPGYVQYRKLCGLNDITDWHHLLSFMPNSTVKQYLHLYRNLEDIDLWSAGISEFPVNGSMVGAVFSCIIANTFKDLKVGDKFWYENGGLPSSFTPSQLNEIRKYSLSRLLCNTGDNIQTIQPRAMLLPNYNTNSRVSCKSGEIPNIDLRFWRERLTSDRPYSEKPFIEEETDNLSEELNPEDEKPIGFDQVIANLIKGQNKSVYTLHLTDHHGVNNNLDQEKAVKLE
;
A
#
# COMPACT_ATOMS: atom_id res chain seq x y z
N MET A 1 -5.94 0.85 -1.62
CA MET A 1 -7.20 1.45 -2.13
C MET A 1 -8.35 0.46 -2.05
N TYR A 2 -8.25 -0.69 -2.73
CA TYR A 2 -9.38 -1.61 -2.96
C TYR A 2 -9.67 -2.63 -1.85
N GLY A 3 -8.80 -2.76 -0.84
CA GLY A 3 -8.88 -3.84 0.15
C GLY A 3 -8.11 -5.07 -0.30
N SER A 4 -7.85 -5.98 0.64
CA SER A 4 -7.14 -7.25 0.42
C SER A 4 -8.05 -8.47 0.60
N ASP A 5 -9.35 -8.25 0.82
CA ASP A 5 -10.37 -9.28 0.90
C ASP A 5 -11.67 -8.80 0.24
N PHE A 6 -12.53 -9.75 -0.12
CA PHE A 6 -13.76 -9.48 -0.86
C PHE A 6 -14.74 -8.59 -0.09
N ARG A 7 -14.87 -8.78 1.23
CA ARG A 7 -15.82 -8.00 2.05
C ARG A 7 -15.40 -6.55 2.12
N MET A 8 -14.11 -6.30 2.37
CA MET A 8 -13.55 -4.96 2.36
C MET A 8 -13.72 -4.29 1.00
N ALA A 9 -13.39 -5.00 -0.09
CA ALA A 9 -13.52 -4.47 -1.45
C ALA A 9 -14.96 -4.07 -1.79
N ASP A 10 -15.93 -4.94 -1.51
CA ASP A 10 -17.35 -4.68 -1.74
C ASP A 10 -17.84 -3.50 -0.88
N SER A 11 -17.43 -3.44 0.40
CA SER A 11 -17.80 -2.34 1.31
C SER A 11 -17.40 -0.96 0.80
N LEU A 12 -16.33 -0.88 0.00
CA LEU A 12 -15.76 0.37 -0.52
C LEU A 12 -16.34 0.78 -1.88
N ARG A 13 -17.05 -0.11 -2.58
CA ARG A 13 -17.63 0.16 -3.90
C ARG A 13 -18.96 0.89 -3.79
N LEU A 14 -19.23 1.78 -4.73
CA LEU A 14 -20.54 2.41 -4.90
C LEU A 14 -21.53 1.44 -5.56
N LEU A 15 -21.03 0.42 -6.27
CA LEU A 15 -21.81 -0.53 -7.07
C LEU A 15 -22.67 0.17 -8.15
N ARG A 16 -22.17 1.31 -8.64
CA ARG A 16 -22.73 2.04 -9.77
C ARG A 16 -21.62 2.70 -10.58
N GLY A 17 -21.62 2.47 -11.89
CA GLY A 17 -20.69 3.09 -12.84
C GLY A 17 -19.22 2.74 -12.61
N GLY A 18 -18.95 1.61 -11.96
CA GLY A 18 -17.62 1.15 -11.56
C GLY A 18 -16.97 2.00 -10.49
N GLN A 19 -17.71 2.89 -9.80
CA GLN A 19 -17.13 3.86 -8.88
C GLN A 19 -16.93 3.32 -7.46
N MET A 20 -15.99 3.93 -6.75
CA MET A 20 -15.78 3.77 -5.32
C MET A 20 -16.63 4.78 -4.53
N LYS A 21 -17.04 4.41 -3.31
CA LYS A 21 -17.72 5.31 -2.38
C LYS A 21 -16.82 6.48 -2.00
N THR A 22 -17.38 7.67 -1.98
CA THR A 22 -16.73 8.90 -1.54
C THR A 22 -17.70 9.72 -0.69
N PHE A 23 -17.19 10.74 0.01
CA PHE A 23 -18.00 11.59 0.87
C PHE A 23 -18.09 13.03 0.32
N PRO A 24 -19.26 13.45 -0.22
CA PRO A 24 -19.48 14.78 -0.80
C PRO A 24 -19.61 15.91 0.24
N PHE A 25 -18.73 15.94 1.25
CA PHE A 25 -18.82 16.86 2.39
C PHE A 25 -18.77 18.35 1.99
N PHE A 26 -18.13 18.66 0.87
CA PHE A 26 -17.92 20.03 0.38
C PHE A 26 -18.63 20.33 -0.94
N ASP A 27 -19.65 19.56 -1.32
CA ASP A 27 -20.38 19.76 -2.58
C ASP A 27 -20.98 21.17 -2.69
N ASN A 28 -21.45 21.73 -1.57
CA ASN A 28 -21.96 23.10 -1.49
C ASN A 28 -20.90 24.18 -1.80
N LEU A 29 -19.61 23.83 -1.71
CA LEU A 29 -18.48 24.70 -2.05
C LEU A 29 -17.89 24.38 -3.43
N GLY A 30 -18.44 23.40 -4.15
CA GLY A 30 -17.94 22.92 -5.43
C GLY A 30 -16.57 22.25 -5.35
N LEU A 31 -16.18 21.73 -4.18
CA LEU A 31 -14.94 20.97 -4.00
C LEU A 31 -15.20 19.48 -4.19
N LYS A 32 -14.16 18.75 -4.60
CA LYS A 32 -14.17 17.31 -4.79
C LYS A 32 -14.39 16.57 -3.46
N PRO A 33 -14.94 15.34 -3.51
CA PRO A 33 -15.32 14.61 -2.30
C PRO A 33 -14.10 14.12 -1.51
N LEU A 34 -14.32 13.79 -0.24
CA LEU A 34 -13.36 13.14 0.65
C LEU A 34 -13.47 11.61 0.56
N LEU A 35 -12.60 10.90 1.27
CA LEU A 35 -12.80 9.47 1.55
C LEU A 35 -14.11 9.23 2.30
N PRO A 36 -14.74 8.05 2.14
CA PRO A 36 -15.95 7.72 2.86
C PRO A 36 -15.70 7.74 4.38
N PRO A 37 -16.68 8.19 5.20
CA PRO A 37 -16.57 8.09 6.64
C PRO A 37 -16.61 6.62 7.09
N LYS A 38 -15.81 6.28 8.10
CA LYS A 38 -15.86 4.98 8.77
C LYS A 38 -17.02 4.98 9.76
N THR A 39 -18.15 4.40 9.34
CA THR A 39 -19.37 4.30 10.16
C THR A 39 -19.41 3.06 11.03
N GLU A 40 -18.74 1.98 10.61
CA GLU A 40 -18.56 0.76 11.40
C GLU A 40 -17.31 0.89 12.27
N LYS A 41 -17.48 0.71 13.60
CA LYS A 41 -16.42 0.95 14.59
C LYS A 41 -15.74 2.32 14.36
N PRO A 42 -16.50 3.42 14.48
CA PRO A 42 -16.07 4.75 14.03
C PRO A 42 -14.87 5.33 14.80
N ASP A 43 -14.53 4.76 15.96
CA ASP A 43 -13.38 5.13 16.79
C ASP A 43 -12.12 4.27 16.51
N ASP A 44 -12.19 3.30 15.60
CA ASP A 44 -11.08 2.41 15.32
C ASP A 44 -10.10 3.05 14.32
N GLY A 45 -8.87 3.26 14.77
CA GLY A 45 -7.74 3.77 13.98
C GLY A 45 -7.57 5.30 14.01
N CYS A 46 -8.43 6.05 14.69
CA CYS A 46 -8.27 7.49 14.89
C CYS A 46 -9.01 8.02 16.15
N ILE A 47 -8.63 9.18 16.68
CA ILE A 47 -9.21 9.76 17.91
C ILE A 47 -10.26 10.82 17.52
N ARG A 48 -11.56 10.52 17.60
CA ARG A 48 -12.62 11.45 17.15
C ARG A 48 -12.77 12.68 18.06
N PRO A 49 -12.80 13.91 17.51
CA PRO A 49 -13.00 15.12 18.31
C PRO A 49 -14.47 15.38 18.61
N HIS A 50 -15.39 14.81 17.82
CA HIS A 50 -16.84 14.95 17.94
C HIS A 50 -17.54 13.72 17.35
N PRO A 51 -18.71 13.29 17.87
CA PRO A 51 -19.46 12.15 17.33
C PRO A 51 -19.80 12.23 15.83
N ASP A 52 -19.96 13.45 15.32
CA ASP A 52 -20.33 13.72 13.92
C ASP A 52 -19.14 13.79 12.94
N ILE A 53 -17.91 13.68 13.46
CA ILE A 53 -16.69 13.73 12.66
C ILE A 53 -16.02 12.35 12.70
N PHE A 54 -15.95 11.67 11.57
CA PHE A 54 -15.54 10.27 11.48
C PHE A 54 -14.07 10.12 11.06
N CYS A 55 -13.45 9.01 11.47
CA CYS A 55 -12.29 8.47 10.76
C CYS A 55 -12.65 8.23 9.29
N PHE A 56 -11.65 8.17 8.41
CA PHE A 56 -11.85 7.76 7.02
C PHE A 56 -11.80 6.24 6.87
N HIS A 57 -12.60 5.74 5.94
CA HIS A 57 -12.63 4.33 5.53
C HIS A 57 -11.91 4.15 4.20
N ALA A 58 -11.05 3.13 4.11
CA ALA A 58 -10.31 2.79 2.92
C ALA A 58 -9.87 1.32 2.97
N GLY A 59 -9.37 0.82 1.84
CA GLY A 59 -8.86 -0.56 1.76
C GLY A 59 -7.59 -0.87 2.55
N ASP A 60 -7.03 0.09 3.28
CA ASP A 60 -5.96 -0.14 4.27
C ASP A 60 -6.38 0.53 5.58
N ASN A 61 -6.28 -0.21 6.69
CA ASN A 61 -6.77 0.24 8.00
C ASN A 61 -5.94 1.39 8.59
N ARG A 62 -4.76 1.67 8.06
CA ARG A 62 -3.86 2.74 8.52
C ARG A 62 -4.12 4.07 7.83
N VAL A 63 -5.17 4.21 7.01
CA VAL A 63 -5.47 5.46 6.27
C VAL A 63 -5.53 6.71 7.15
N ASN A 64 -5.87 6.55 8.43
CA ASN A 64 -5.95 7.63 9.41
C ASN A 64 -4.68 7.81 10.26
N GLU A 65 -3.65 6.98 10.05
CA GLU A 65 -2.43 6.97 10.86
C GLU A 65 -1.74 8.34 10.85
N GLN A 66 -1.69 8.98 9.68
CA GLN A 66 -1.19 10.33 9.50
C GLN A 66 -1.95 11.04 8.36
N LEU A 67 -2.10 12.36 8.47
CA LEU A 67 -2.97 13.14 7.58
C LEU A 67 -2.56 13.13 6.09
N ALA A 68 -1.27 13.25 5.78
CA ALA A 68 -0.76 13.20 4.41
C ALA A 68 -1.03 11.84 3.72
N LEU A 69 -1.12 10.73 4.47
CA LEU A 69 -1.55 9.43 3.96
C LEU A 69 -3.03 9.51 3.55
N GLY A 70 -3.86 10.09 4.41
CA GLY A 70 -5.27 10.37 4.10
C GLY A 70 -5.44 11.25 2.84
N VAL A 71 -4.57 12.25 2.65
CA VAL A 71 -4.52 13.05 1.43
C VAL A 71 -4.27 12.17 0.21
N LEU A 72 -3.19 11.37 0.21
CA LEU A 72 -2.87 10.49 -0.92
C LEU A 72 -3.97 9.48 -1.21
N HIS A 73 -4.57 8.86 -0.18
CA HIS A 73 -5.72 7.96 -0.37
C HIS A 73 -6.91 8.68 -1.01
N THR A 74 -7.21 9.90 -0.57
CA THR A 74 -8.29 10.72 -1.14
C THR A 74 -8.02 11.08 -2.60
N LEU A 75 -6.79 11.44 -2.95
CA LEU A 75 -6.44 11.76 -4.34
C LEU A 75 -6.54 10.50 -5.21
N THR A 76 -6.07 9.36 -4.71
CA THR A 76 -6.06 8.11 -5.51
C THR A 76 -7.49 7.59 -5.78
N ILE A 77 -8.42 7.69 -4.82
CA ILE A 77 -9.83 7.31 -5.06
C ILE A 77 -10.54 8.28 -6.01
N ARG A 78 -10.20 9.58 -5.97
CA ARG A 78 -10.70 10.57 -6.95
C ARG A 78 -10.23 10.21 -8.36
N GLU A 79 -8.99 9.73 -8.51
CA GLU A 79 -8.48 9.33 -9.84
C GLU A 79 -9.20 8.09 -10.36
N HIS A 80 -9.45 7.10 -9.50
CA HIS A 80 -10.27 5.94 -9.87
C HIS A 80 -11.63 6.39 -10.40
N ASN A 81 -12.40 7.17 -9.64
CA ASN A 81 -13.74 7.59 -10.07
C ASN A 81 -13.71 8.47 -11.34
N ARG A 82 -12.64 9.26 -11.54
CA ARG A 82 -12.42 10.03 -12.77
C ARG A 82 -12.25 9.11 -13.98
N ILE A 83 -11.42 8.07 -13.86
CA ILE A 83 -11.16 7.11 -14.94
C ILE A 83 -12.42 6.28 -15.21
N ALA A 84 -13.09 5.75 -14.17
CA ALA A 84 -14.34 4.98 -14.30
C ALA A 84 -15.42 5.77 -15.05
N THR A 85 -15.61 7.05 -14.69
CA THR A 85 -16.56 7.93 -15.38
C THR A 85 -16.22 8.12 -16.86
N GLN A 86 -14.93 8.26 -17.20
CA GLN A 86 -14.50 8.41 -18.59
C GLN A 86 -14.67 7.11 -19.39
N LEU A 87 -14.37 5.96 -18.79
CA LEU A 87 -14.60 4.65 -19.41
C LEU A 87 -16.08 4.39 -19.65
N ALA A 88 -16.96 4.73 -18.69
CA ALA A 88 -18.40 4.59 -18.85
C ALA A 88 -18.94 5.41 -20.03
N ASN A 89 -18.40 6.62 -20.24
CA ASN A 89 -18.75 7.44 -21.39
C ASN A 89 -18.21 6.90 -22.72
N LEU A 90 -17.04 6.25 -22.70
CA LEU A 90 -16.41 5.68 -23.89
C LEU A 90 -17.02 4.34 -24.30
N ASN A 91 -17.48 3.56 -23.32
CA ASN A 91 -18.03 2.22 -23.46
C ASN A 91 -19.40 2.13 -22.75
N PRO A 92 -20.48 2.72 -23.32
CA PRO A 92 -21.80 2.73 -22.67
C PRO A 92 -22.41 1.34 -22.45
N HIS A 93 -21.86 0.30 -23.09
CA HIS A 93 -22.28 -1.09 -22.96
C HIS A 93 -21.62 -1.83 -21.79
N TRP A 94 -20.59 -1.26 -21.15
CA TRP A 94 -19.96 -1.86 -19.98
C TRP A 94 -20.86 -1.74 -18.75
N ASP A 95 -20.97 -2.84 -18.00
CA ASP A 95 -21.66 -2.86 -16.72
C ASP A 95 -20.77 -2.32 -15.57
N ASP A 96 -21.33 -2.27 -14.35
CA ASP A 96 -20.61 -1.78 -13.17
C ASP A 96 -19.33 -2.56 -12.89
N GLU A 97 -19.41 -3.89 -12.98
CA GLU A 97 -18.28 -4.77 -12.66
C GLU A 97 -17.14 -4.59 -13.66
N THR A 98 -17.46 -4.55 -14.95
CA THR A 98 -16.47 -4.30 -16.01
C THR A 98 -15.80 -2.95 -15.81
N LEU A 99 -16.57 -1.90 -15.55
CA LEU A 99 -16.02 -0.56 -15.27
C LEU A 99 -15.11 -0.54 -14.05
N TYR A 100 -15.51 -1.21 -12.96
CA TYR A 100 -14.71 -1.30 -11.74
C TYR A 100 -13.39 -2.04 -11.98
N GLN A 101 -13.42 -3.21 -12.61
CA GLN A 101 -12.23 -4.03 -12.82
C GLN A 101 -11.26 -3.40 -13.84
N GLU A 102 -11.75 -2.84 -14.94
CA GLU A 102 -10.91 -2.12 -15.91
C GLU A 102 -10.26 -0.89 -15.29
N THR A 103 -11.02 -0.12 -14.52
CA THR A 103 -10.47 1.04 -13.79
C THR A 103 -9.44 0.59 -12.75
N ARG A 104 -9.73 -0.48 -11.99
CA ARG A 104 -8.81 -1.06 -11.00
C ARG A 104 -7.51 -1.52 -11.67
N HIS A 105 -7.61 -2.17 -12.81
CA HIS A 105 -6.48 -2.67 -13.58
C HIS A 105 -5.58 -1.52 -14.06
N ILE A 106 -6.17 -0.45 -14.64
CA ILE A 106 -5.42 0.77 -15.00
C ILE A 106 -4.75 1.36 -13.76
N MET A 107 -5.48 1.56 -12.66
CA MET A 107 -4.91 2.15 -11.45
C MET A 107 -3.78 1.32 -10.84
N ALA A 108 -3.86 -0.01 -10.90
CA ALA A 108 -2.77 -0.90 -10.48
C ALA A 108 -1.52 -0.67 -11.33
N ALA A 109 -1.68 -0.60 -12.67
CA ALA A 109 -0.60 -0.29 -13.59
C ALA A 109 0.01 1.10 -13.35
N LEU A 110 -0.81 2.12 -13.04
CA LEU A 110 -0.32 3.47 -12.73
C LEU A 110 0.52 3.49 -11.44
N VAL A 111 0.10 2.76 -10.40
CA VAL A 111 0.86 2.63 -9.15
C VAL A 111 2.18 1.89 -9.40
N GLN A 112 2.15 0.75 -10.09
CA GLN A 112 3.36 0.01 -10.48
C GLN A 112 4.31 0.91 -11.30
N HIS A 113 3.80 1.60 -12.31
CA HIS A 113 4.59 2.49 -13.15
C HIS A 113 5.23 3.62 -12.35
N ILE A 114 4.46 4.37 -11.55
CA ILE A 114 5.00 5.46 -10.72
C ILE A 114 6.06 4.95 -9.73
N THR A 115 5.81 3.80 -9.08
CA THR A 115 6.76 3.24 -8.11
C THR A 115 8.09 2.90 -8.76
N TYR A 116 8.10 2.18 -9.89
CA TYR A 116 9.35 1.75 -10.53
C TYR A 116 10.00 2.84 -11.38
N ASN A 117 9.22 3.78 -11.92
CA ASN A 117 9.71 4.86 -12.77
C ASN A 117 10.18 6.11 -11.98
N GLU A 118 9.53 6.42 -10.87
CA GLU A 118 9.79 7.66 -10.12
C GLU A 118 10.38 7.39 -8.73
N PHE A 119 9.81 6.46 -7.96
CA PHE A 119 10.21 6.24 -6.56
C PHE A 119 11.52 5.46 -6.42
N LEU A 120 11.59 4.25 -6.99
CA LEU A 120 12.76 3.37 -6.86
C LEU A 120 14.06 4.01 -7.37
N PRO A 121 14.08 4.80 -8.46
CA PRO A 121 15.30 5.48 -8.88
C PRO A 121 15.84 6.50 -7.87
N GLN A 122 14.99 7.18 -7.11
CA GLN A 122 15.45 8.09 -6.05
C GLN A 122 15.94 7.33 -4.81
N LEU A 123 15.34 6.17 -4.54
CA LEU A 123 15.66 5.37 -3.37
C LEU A 123 16.95 4.54 -3.54
N LEU A 124 17.06 3.83 -4.66
CA LEU A 124 18.08 2.79 -4.90
C LEU A 124 19.21 3.24 -5.83
N GLY A 125 19.03 4.35 -6.54
CA GLY A 125 20.00 4.83 -7.52
C GLY A 125 20.21 3.90 -8.73
N ASN A 126 20.94 4.38 -9.72
CA ASN A 126 21.11 3.64 -10.98
C ASN A 126 21.88 2.31 -10.83
N LYS A 127 22.73 2.18 -9.80
CA LYS A 127 23.51 0.96 -9.54
C LYS A 127 22.58 -0.22 -9.29
N PHE A 128 21.79 -0.17 -8.22
CA PHE A 128 20.92 -1.28 -7.82
C PHE A 128 19.78 -1.51 -8.81
N LEU A 129 19.27 -0.45 -9.46
CA LEU A 129 18.29 -0.63 -10.53
C LEU A 129 18.81 -1.48 -11.70
N THR A 130 20.10 -1.37 -12.02
CA THR A 130 20.71 -2.15 -13.10
C THR A 130 21.05 -3.57 -12.63
N GLU A 131 21.61 -3.68 -11.43
CA GLU A 131 22.02 -4.97 -10.83
C GLU A 131 20.83 -5.91 -10.61
N PHE A 132 19.65 -5.38 -10.24
CA PHE A 132 18.44 -6.15 -9.96
C PHE A 132 17.40 -6.10 -11.09
N ASP A 133 17.75 -5.56 -12.27
CA ASP A 133 16.87 -5.43 -13.44
C ASP A 133 15.49 -4.77 -13.17
N LEU A 134 15.52 -3.70 -12.38
CA LEU A 134 14.33 -2.95 -11.97
C LEU A 134 13.96 -1.83 -12.94
N LYS A 135 14.69 -1.66 -14.03
CA LYS A 135 14.41 -0.65 -15.04
C LYS A 135 13.21 -1.08 -15.89
N LEU A 136 12.32 -0.13 -16.16
CA LEU A 136 11.15 -0.34 -17.00
C LEU A 136 11.51 -0.36 -18.48
N LYS A 137 10.73 -1.09 -19.29
CA LYS A 137 10.88 -1.05 -20.75
C LYS A 137 10.36 0.30 -21.28
N LYS A 138 11.01 0.81 -22.34
CA LYS A 138 10.58 2.07 -22.99
C LYS A 138 9.45 1.87 -24.00
N SER A 139 9.30 0.66 -24.53
CA SER A 139 8.29 0.29 -25.52
C SER A 139 8.10 -1.24 -25.50
N GLY A 140 7.02 -1.71 -26.11
CA GLY A 140 6.72 -3.15 -26.20
C GLY A 140 6.35 -3.78 -24.86
N TYR A 141 6.45 -5.11 -24.82
CA TYR A 141 6.17 -5.93 -23.65
C TYR A 141 7.45 -6.29 -22.89
N SER A 142 7.27 -6.70 -21.64
CA SER A 142 8.27 -7.44 -20.89
C SER A 142 7.99 -8.94 -20.99
N ASP A 143 9.07 -9.72 -21.06
CA ASP A 143 9.04 -11.19 -21.00
C ASP A 143 9.69 -11.68 -19.68
N ASP A 144 9.78 -10.79 -18.68
CA ASP A 144 10.49 -11.05 -17.42
C ASP A 144 9.65 -11.91 -16.45
N TYR A 145 8.37 -12.17 -16.70
CA TYR A 145 7.50 -12.91 -15.78
C TYR A 145 7.96 -14.36 -15.61
N ASP A 146 8.12 -14.78 -14.34
CA ASP A 146 8.50 -16.14 -13.97
C ASP A 146 7.55 -16.66 -12.88
N PRO A 147 6.73 -17.69 -13.15
CA PRO A 147 5.81 -18.26 -12.17
C PRO A 147 6.51 -18.97 -11.01
N GLU A 148 7.80 -19.31 -11.12
CA GLU A 148 8.57 -19.97 -10.06
C GLU A 148 9.17 -18.97 -9.06
N VAL A 149 9.07 -17.66 -9.32
CA VAL A 149 9.53 -16.62 -8.39
C VAL A 149 8.50 -16.38 -7.29
N ASP A 150 8.95 -16.52 -6.04
CA ASP A 150 8.16 -16.21 -4.86
C ASP A 150 8.02 -14.70 -4.65
N ALA A 151 6.84 -14.17 -4.97
CA ALA A 151 6.51 -12.75 -4.79
C ALA A 151 6.06 -12.40 -3.35
N THR A 152 6.24 -13.28 -2.36
CA THR A 152 5.94 -12.95 -0.96
C THR A 152 6.91 -11.90 -0.42
N VAL A 153 6.37 -10.97 0.37
CA VAL A 153 7.19 -9.89 0.94
C VAL A 153 8.00 -10.44 2.11
N ALA A 154 9.34 -10.37 1.98
CA ALA A 154 10.25 -10.83 3.03
C ALA A 154 10.01 -10.12 4.38
N ALA A 155 10.06 -10.86 5.48
CA ALA A 155 9.82 -10.29 6.82
C ALA A 155 10.76 -9.11 7.15
N ALA A 156 12.03 -9.19 6.75
CA ALA A 156 12.99 -8.09 6.95
C ALA A 156 12.68 -6.84 6.12
N PHE A 157 11.99 -6.97 4.99
CA PHE A 157 11.51 -5.81 4.25
C PHE A 157 10.48 -5.04 5.08
N GLY A 158 9.45 -5.72 5.60
CA GLY A 158 8.36 -5.08 6.34
C GLY A 158 8.68 -4.71 7.80
N ALA A 159 9.52 -5.51 8.47
CA ALA A 159 9.88 -5.28 9.87
C ALA A 159 11.08 -4.33 10.04
N ALA A 160 11.91 -4.14 9.00
CA ALA A 160 13.10 -3.29 9.06
C ALA A 160 13.31 -2.42 7.82
N ALA A 161 13.71 -2.99 6.67
CA ALA A 161 14.29 -2.20 5.57
C ALA A 161 13.35 -1.12 5.02
N PHE A 162 12.08 -1.45 4.79
CA PHE A 162 11.09 -0.48 4.27
C PHE A 162 10.56 0.50 5.33
N ARG A 163 11.07 0.42 6.56
CA ARG A 163 10.87 1.41 7.63
C ARG A 163 11.96 2.49 7.65
N PHE A 164 12.84 2.54 6.63
CA PHE A 164 13.81 3.62 6.46
C PHE A 164 13.13 5.00 6.44
N GLY A 165 11.91 5.09 5.92
CA GLY A 165 11.15 6.32 5.82
C GLY A 165 10.88 7.02 7.16
N HIS A 166 11.02 6.32 8.29
CA HIS A 166 10.84 6.93 9.61
C HIS A 166 11.94 7.95 9.95
N SER A 167 13.17 7.83 9.42
CA SER A 167 14.20 8.88 9.59
C SER A 167 13.95 10.10 8.71
N LEU A 168 13.12 9.98 7.67
CA LEU A 168 12.80 11.05 6.73
C LEU A 168 11.68 11.99 7.23
N LEU A 169 10.98 11.61 8.31
CA LEU A 169 9.81 12.32 8.82
C LEU A 169 10.18 13.71 9.35
N PRO A 170 9.53 14.79 8.88
CA PRO A 170 9.76 16.14 9.38
C PRO A 170 9.06 16.39 10.70
N ASN A 171 9.52 17.40 11.44
CA ASN A 171 8.85 17.85 12.67
C ASN A 171 7.46 18.46 12.41
N THR A 172 7.30 19.10 11.24
CA THR A 172 6.05 19.76 10.84
C THR A 172 5.72 19.44 9.38
N LEU A 173 4.44 19.43 9.05
CA LEU A 173 3.94 19.39 7.68
C LEU A 173 3.53 20.80 7.25
N GLN A 174 4.09 21.24 6.13
CA GLN A 174 3.81 22.55 5.54
C GLN A 174 2.47 22.56 4.81
N ARG A 175 1.81 23.72 4.83
CA ARG A 175 0.67 24.06 3.99
C ARG A 175 1.04 25.19 3.05
N ARG A 176 0.66 25.06 1.78
CA ARG A 176 0.98 26.07 0.76
C ARG A 176 -0.27 26.55 0.02
N SER A 177 -0.26 27.82 -0.36
CA SER A 177 -1.28 28.40 -1.24
C SER A 177 -1.20 27.82 -2.66
N PRO A 178 -2.22 28.01 -3.52
CA PRO A 178 -2.15 27.66 -4.95
C PRO A 178 -0.99 28.34 -5.71
N THR A 179 -0.43 29.41 -5.16
CA THR A 179 0.77 30.12 -5.68
C THR A 179 2.07 29.65 -5.03
N HIS A 180 2.05 28.52 -4.34
CA HIS A 180 3.17 27.86 -3.65
C HIS A 180 3.78 28.65 -2.48
N LYS A 181 3.08 29.68 -1.97
CA LYS A 181 3.51 30.42 -0.78
C LYS A 181 3.23 29.59 0.46
N LEU A 182 4.17 29.54 1.41
CA LEU A 182 3.94 28.96 2.73
C LEU A 182 2.84 29.76 3.44
N ILE A 183 1.77 29.09 3.87
CA ILE A 183 0.63 29.71 4.57
C ILE A 183 0.47 29.19 6.00
N GLY A 184 1.18 28.13 6.37
CA GLY A 184 1.20 27.61 7.72
C GLY A 184 1.92 26.27 7.80
N GLU A 185 2.12 25.81 9.02
CA GLU A 185 2.69 24.51 9.32
C GLU A 185 1.92 23.90 10.49
N ARG A 186 1.96 22.57 10.60
CA ARG A 186 1.39 21.85 11.75
C ARG A 186 2.34 20.76 12.19
N ARG A 187 2.49 20.55 13.50
CA ARG A 187 3.36 19.51 14.06
C ARG A 187 2.88 18.14 13.65
N LEU A 188 3.81 17.23 13.36
CA LEU A 188 3.47 15.87 12.93
C LEU A 188 2.66 15.14 14.00
N SER A 189 3.06 15.23 15.28
CA SER A 189 2.36 14.57 16.40
C SER A 189 0.88 14.95 16.54
N GLU A 190 0.51 16.18 16.19
CA GLU A 190 -0.88 16.67 16.23
C GLU A 190 -1.75 16.13 15.08
N MET A 191 -1.15 15.42 14.13
CA MET A 191 -1.78 14.92 12.91
C MET A 191 -1.82 13.40 12.86
N LEU A 192 -1.18 12.72 13.81
CA LEU A 192 -1.18 11.27 13.93
C LEU A 192 -2.52 10.81 14.52
N GLN A 193 -3.21 9.88 13.85
CA GLN A 193 -4.56 9.42 14.23
C GLN A 193 -5.59 10.56 14.34
N GLN A 194 -5.33 11.71 13.70
CA GLN A 194 -6.13 12.92 13.79
C GLN A 194 -6.27 13.60 12.41
N PRO A 195 -6.96 12.97 11.43
CA PRO A 195 -7.00 13.44 10.05
C PRO A 195 -7.94 14.65 9.83
N TYR A 196 -8.38 15.34 10.88
CA TYR A 196 -9.54 16.24 10.85
C TYR A 196 -9.30 17.59 10.19
N ASP A 197 -8.05 17.96 9.89
CA ASP A 197 -7.84 19.11 9.00
C ASP A 197 -8.39 18.84 7.60
N LEU A 198 -8.57 17.58 7.18
CA LEU A 198 -9.20 17.26 5.89
C LEU A 198 -10.69 17.63 5.84
N TYR A 199 -11.33 17.84 6.99
CA TYR A 199 -12.69 18.40 7.09
C TYR A 199 -12.71 19.93 7.00
N LYS A 200 -11.56 20.59 6.75
CA LYS A 200 -11.49 22.02 6.43
C LYS A 200 -11.44 22.22 4.91
N PRO A 201 -12.20 23.19 4.35
CA PRO A 201 -12.14 23.48 2.93
C PRO A 201 -10.70 23.76 2.47
N LYS A 202 -10.33 23.28 1.29
CA LYS A 202 -9.00 23.45 0.65
C LYS A 202 -7.82 22.74 1.32
N ALA A 203 -8.00 22.08 2.46
CA ALA A 203 -6.89 21.46 3.20
C ALA A 203 -6.12 20.41 2.38
N ILE A 204 -6.82 19.60 1.56
CA ILE A 204 -6.19 18.60 0.68
C ILE A 204 -5.14 19.26 -0.22
N ASP A 205 -5.52 20.32 -0.93
CA ASP A 205 -4.62 21.04 -1.83
C ASP A 205 -3.49 21.73 -1.06
N GLU A 206 -3.79 22.33 0.09
CA GLU A 206 -2.80 23.01 0.91
C GLU A 206 -1.68 22.07 1.37
N TYR A 207 -2.05 20.87 1.86
CA TYR A 207 -1.10 19.84 2.26
C TYR A 207 -0.41 19.17 1.06
N LEU A 208 -1.13 18.91 -0.03
CA LEU A 208 -0.55 18.41 -1.28
C LEU A 208 0.59 19.33 -1.75
N LEU A 209 0.32 20.63 -1.86
CA LEU A 209 1.30 21.64 -2.27
C LEU A 209 2.45 21.77 -1.27
N GLY A 210 2.17 21.55 0.02
CA GLY A 210 3.15 21.37 1.07
C GLY A 210 4.11 20.22 0.78
N MET A 211 3.59 19.01 0.62
CA MET A 211 4.34 17.77 0.41
C MET A 211 5.28 17.85 -0.80
N ILE A 212 4.81 18.40 -1.92
CA ILE A 212 5.63 18.49 -3.15
C ILE A 212 6.70 19.61 -3.09
N SER A 213 6.69 20.46 -2.05
CA SER A 213 7.57 21.63 -1.95
C SER A 213 8.42 21.64 -0.69
N GLN A 214 8.18 20.71 0.25
CA GLN A 214 8.92 20.56 1.48
C GLN A 214 9.98 19.46 1.33
N ALA A 215 11.19 19.72 1.81
CA ALA A 215 12.23 18.70 1.89
C ALA A 215 11.91 17.70 3.02
N VAL A 216 12.16 16.42 2.76
CA VAL A 216 12.22 15.41 3.82
C VAL A 216 13.45 15.64 4.71
N GLN A 217 13.46 15.04 5.91
CA GLN A 217 14.67 14.99 6.73
C GLN A 217 15.71 14.05 6.11
N ALA A 218 16.96 14.16 6.58
CA ALA A 218 18.05 13.32 6.10
C ALA A 218 17.84 11.84 6.46
N MET A 219 18.31 10.94 5.59
CA MET A 219 18.38 9.50 5.89
C MET A 219 19.58 9.27 6.80
N ASP A 220 19.36 9.26 8.12
CA ASP A 220 20.40 8.96 9.09
C ASP A 220 19.85 8.31 10.38
N HIS A 221 20.71 8.17 11.39
CA HIS A 221 20.41 7.54 12.68
C HIS A 221 19.53 8.39 13.61
N SER A 222 19.12 9.59 13.18
CA SER A 222 18.25 10.49 13.91
C SER A 222 16.81 10.32 13.46
N VAL A 223 15.90 10.43 14.42
CA VAL A 223 14.46 10.40 14.17
C VAL A 223 13.83 11.54 14.96
N THR A 224 12.85 12.22 14.38
CA THR A 224 12.17 13.35 15.02
C THR A 224 11.49 12.96 16.34
N THR A 225 11.54 13.87 17.32
CA THR A 225 10.84 13.73 18.60
C THR A 225 9.33 13.57 18.45
N GLU A 226 8.76 14.05 17.33
CA GLU A 226 7.35 13.88 17.01
C GLU A 226 6.92 12.41 16.93
N VAL A 227 7.85 11.48 16.66
CA VAL A 227 7.58 10.04 16.62
C VAL A 227 8.43 9.21 17.58
N THR A 228 9.46 9.76 18.24
CA THR A 228 10.17 9.05 19.32
C THR A 228 9.61 9.33 20.71
N ASN A 229 8.95 10.47 20.90
CA ASN A 229 8.39 10.87 22.20
C ASN A 229 6.89 11.13 22.14
N HIS A 230 6.38 11.45 20.95
CA HIS A 230 5.01 11.96 20.75
C HIS A 230 4.20 11.12 19.74
N LEU A 231 4.66 9.89 19.41
CA LEU A 231 3.91 9.01 18.50
C LEU A 231 2.54 8.66 19.09
N PHE A 232 1.47 8.95 18.36
CA PHE A 232 0.07 8.75 18.80
C PHE A 232 -0.19 9.32 20.20
N GLN A 233 0.39 10.49 20.49
CA GLN A 233 0.13 11.20 21.72
C GLN A 233 -1.35 11.53 21.84
N ASP A 234 -1.94 11.11 22.97
CA ASP A 234 -3.28 11.52 23.38
C ASP A 234 -3.27 13.04 23.62
N PRO A 235 -4.20 13.83 23.03
CA PRO A 235 -4.27 15.26 23.26
C PRO A 235 -4.34 15.68 24.74
N ALA A 236 -4.83 14.81 25.63
CA ALA A 236 -4.90 15.06 27.07
C ALA A 236 -3.58 14.78 27.82
N ARG A 237 -2.53 14.29 27.14
CA ARG A 237 -1.23 13.94 27.73
C ARG A 237 -0.11 14.71 27.04
N ASP A 238 1.04 14.80 27.71
CA ASP A 238 2.27 15.42 27.21
C ASP A 238 3.31 14.42 26.68
N PHE A 239 2.97 13.12 26.70
CA PHE A 239 3.82 12.04 26.19
C PHE A 239 3.04 11.10 25.27
N GLY A 240 3.75 10.52 24.31
CA GLY A 240 3.27 9.48 23.40
C GLY A 240 4.13 8.22 23.49
N ARG A 241 4.24 7.53 22.35
CA ARG A 241 5.07 6.33 22.19
C ARG A 241 6.36 6.66 21.42
N ASP A 242 7.23 5.66 21.35
CA ASP A 242 8.48 5.72 20.60
C ASP A 242 8.47 4.75 19.41
N LEU A 243 8.38 5.30 18.20
CA LEU A 243 8.39 4.54 16.95
C LEU A 243 9.72 3.83 16.70
N ALA A 244 10.86 4.44 17.06
CA ALA A 244 12.17 3.85 16.88
C ALA A 244 12.33 2.61 17.78
N SER A 245 11.94 2.74 19.06
CA SER A 245 11.90 1.61 19.99
C SER A 245 10.93 0.51 19.53
N ILE A 246 9.76 0.88 18.97
CA ILE A 246 8.82 -0.08 18.38
C ILE A 246 9.44 -0.81 17.18
N ASN A 247 10.19 -0.13 16.30
CA ASN A 247 10.83 -0.79 15.15
C ASN A 247 11.86 -1.82 15.59
N ILE A 248 12.70 -1.47 16.58
CA ILE A 248 13.68 -2.38 17.16
C ILE A 248 12.97 -3.59 17.80
N ALA A 249 11.99 -3.35 18.66
CA ALA A 249 11.23 -4.42 19.30
C ALA A 249 10.51 -5.32 18.28
N ARG A 250 9.95 -4.74 17.20
CA ARG A 250 9.28 -5.48 16.12
C ARG A 250 10.24 -6.36 15.33
N GLY A 251 11.46 -5.88 15.06
CA GLY A 251 12.50 -6.70 14.43
C GLY A 251 12.81 -7.95 15.27
N ARG A 252 12.92 -7.80 16.59
CA ARG A 252 13.17 -8.90 17.52
C ARG A 252 11.98 -9.85 17.62
N GLU A 253 10.75 -9.32 17.72
CA GLU A 253 9.51 -10.11 17.74
C GLU A 253 9.38 -10.99 16.49
N HIS A 254 9.75 -10.46 15.31
CA HIS A 254 9.71 -11.19 14.05
C HIS A 254 10.92 -12.12 13.83
N GLY A 255 11.86 -12.19 14.79
CA GLY A 255 13.06 -13.02 14.68
C GLY A 255 13.99 -12.59 13.54
N ILE A 256 14.02 -11.29 13.20
CA ILE A 256 14.85 -10.78 12.11
C ILE A 256 16.34 -10.92 12.50
N PRO A 257 17.16 -11.58 11.68
CA PRO A 257 18.60 -11.66 11.92
C PRO A 257 19.26 -10.27 12.03
N GLY A 258 20.34 -10.20 12.82
CA GLY A 258 21.10 -8.97 13.00
C GLY A 258 21.72 -8.44 11.70
N TYR A 259 22.16 -7.18 11.76
CA TYR A 259 22.72 -6.45 10.62
C TYR A 259 23.86 -7.20 9.90
N VAL A 260 24.78 -7.81 10.66
CA VAL A 260 25.95 -8.51 10.11
C VAL A 260 25.52 -9.71 9.27
N GLN A 261 24.47 -10.43 9.67
CA GLN A 261 23.94 -11.54 8.88
C GLN A 261 23.40 -11.06 7.53
N TYR A 262 22.72 -9.92 7.48
CA TYR A 262 22.24 -9.36 6.22
C TYR A 262 23.36 -8.85 5.31
N ARG A 263 24.48 -8.38 5.86
CA ARG A 263 25.66 -8.09 5.05
C ARG A 263 26.17 -9.32 4.31
N LYS A 264 26.27 -10.45 5.02
CA LYS A 264 26.65 -11.76 4.45
C LYS A 264 25.67 -12.19 3.36
N LEU A 265 24.37 -12.13 3.64
CA LEU A 265 23.31 -12.49 2.68
C LEU A 265 23.34 -11.62 1.41
N CYS A 266 23.70 -10.35 1.55
CA CYS A 266 23.83 -9.41 0.44
C CYS A 266 25.19 -9.47 -0.27
N GLY A 267 26.04 -10.46 0.05
CA GLY A 267 27.38 -10.60 -0.55
C GLY A 267 28.32 -9.43 -0.29
N LEU A 268 28.09 -8.67 0.80
CA LEU A 268 28.92 -7.54 1.19
C LEU A 268 30.09 -8.01 2.06
N ASN A 269 31.13 -7.16 2.16
CA ASN A 269 32.30 -7.45 2.97
C ASN A 269 31.93 -7.81 4.43
N ASP A 270 32.53 -8.90 4.91
CA ASP A 270 32.36 -9.39 6.26
C ASP A 270 32.83 -8.39 7.32
N ILE A 271 32.06 -8.32 8.40
CA ILE A 271 32.39 -7.52 9.58
C ILE A 271 32.67 -8.50 10.71
N THR A 272 33.95 -8.63 11.06
CA THR A 272 34.42 -9.51 12.15
C THR A 272 34.78 -8.74 13.41
N ASP A 273 34.90 -7.42 13.32
CA ASP A 273 35.25 -6.52 14.42
C ASP A 273 34.55 -5.16 14.29
N TRP A 274 34.35 -4.48 15.42
CA TRP A 274 33.69 -3.18 15.51
C TRP A 274 34.33 -2.09 14.65
N HIS A 275 35.65 -2.12 14.43
CA HIS A 275 36.34 -1.12 13.62
C HIS A 275 35.91 -1.16 12.14
N HIS A 276 35.48 -2.32 11.63
CA HIS A 276 34.98 -2.41 10.26
C HIS A 276 33.70 -1.59 10.05
N LEU A 277 32.88 -1.38 11.09
CA LEU A 277 31.68 -0.54 11.00
C LEU A 277 32.02 0.92 10.67
N LEU A 278 33.19 1.42 11.06
CA LEU A 278 33.61 2.80 10.81
C LEU A 278 33.72 3.15 9.32
N SER A 279 33.84 2.14 8.44
CA SER A 279 33.80 2.34 6.98
C SER A 279 32.40 2.53 6.42
N PHE A 280 31.36 2.21 7.20
CA PHE A 280 29.98 2.14 6.73
C PHE A 280 29.01 3.00 7.52
N MET A 281 29.36 3.48 8.71
CA MET A 281 28.49 4.33 9.53
C MET A 281 29.28 5.32 10.39
N PRO A 282 28.63 6.39 10.92
CA PRO A 282 29.31 7.40 11.72
C PRO A 282 30.01 6.84 12.97
N ASN A 283 31.16 7.43 13.32
CA ASN A 283 31.92 7.06 14.53
C ASN A 283 31.08 7.17 15.82
N SER A 284 30.19 8.16 15.89
CA SER A 284 29.25 8.33 17.01
C SER A 284 28.34 7.11 17.15
N THR A 285 27.79 6.61 16.05
CA THR A 285 26.94 5.42 16.04
C THR A 285 27.71 4.17 16.47
N VAL A 286 28.91 3.95 15.92
CA VAL A 286 29.75 2.80 16.31
C VAL A 286 30.08 2.84 17.80
N LYS A 287 30.41 4.02 18.34
CA LYS A 287 30.65 4.20 19.78
C LYS A 287 29.43 3.87 20.62
N GLN A 288 28.23 4.22 20.18
CA GLN A 288 27.00 3.85 20.88
C GLN A 288 26.74 2.35 20.81
N TYR A 289 26.96 1.71 19.66
CA TYR A 289 26.81 0.26 19.56
C TYR A 289 27.79 -0.52 20.44
N LEU A 290 29.05 -0.08 20.52
CA LEU A 290 30.04 -0.62 21.46
C LEU A 290 29.60 -0.53 22.92
N HIS A 291 28.80 0.47 23.27
CA HIS A 291 28.28 0.65 24.61
C HIS A 291 27.03 -0.19 24.88
N LEU A 292 26.15 -0.33 23.88
CA LEU A 292 24.82 -0.93 24.02
C LEU A 292 24.81 -2.45 23.78
N TYR A 293 25.53 -2.93 22.77
CA TYR A 293 25.50 -4.33 22.37
C TYR A 293 26.73 -5.07 22.87
N ARG A 294 26.50 -6.26 23.44
CA ARG A 294 27.59 -7.12 23.91
C ARG A 294 28.38 -7.72 22.74
N ASN A 295 27.68 -8.14 21.68
CA ASN A 295 28.28 -8.72 20.50
C ASN A 295 27.89 -7.93 19.24
N LEU A 296 28.81 -7.90 18.27
CA LEU A 296 28.61 -7.24 16.99
C LEU A 296 27.42 -7.82 16.19
N GLU A 297 27.22 -9.14 16.27
CA GLU A 297 26.15 -9.85 15.57
C GLU A 297 24.75 -9.53 16.14
N ASP A 298 24.66 -8.94 17.34
CA ASP A 298 23.40 -8.61 18.01
C ASP A 298 22.79 -7.26 17.55
N ILE A 299 23.50 -6.49 16.70
CA ILE A 299 23.01 -5.19 16.24
C ILE A 299 21.73 -5.36 15.41
N ASP A 300 20.64 -4.76 15.87
CA ASP A 300 19.35 -4.81 15.19
C ASP A 300 19.44 -4.23 13.76
N LEU A 301 18.87 -4.96 12.80
CA LEU A 301 18.92 -4.61 11.37
C LEU A 301 18.41 -3.20 11.07
N TRP A 302 17.28 -2.79 11.68
CA TRP A 302 16.68 -1.49 11.40
C TRP A 302 17.59 -0.34 11.83
N SER A 303 18.12 -0.40 13.05
CA SER A 303 19.00 0.63 13.62
C SER A 303 20.26 0.80 12.78
N ALA A 304 20.91 -0.30 12.40
CA ALA A 304 22.12 -0.24 11.57
C ALA A 304 21.83 0.21 10.15
N GLY A 305 20.73 -0.23 9.54
CA GLY A 305 20.42 0.09 8.16
C GLY A 305 20.08 1.57 7.92
N ILE A 306 19.44 2.26 8.87
CA ILE A 306 19.27 3.73 8.81
C ILE A 306 20.56 4.49 9.14
N SER A 307 21.51 3.83 9.82
CA SER A 307 22.81 4.42 10.18
C SER A 307 23.87 4.25 9.09
N GLU A 308 23.65 3.35 8.14
CA GLU A 308 24.60 3.06 7.07
C GLU A 308 24.66 4.23 6.09
N PHE A 309 25.87 4.64 5.72
CA PHE A 309 26.07 5.70 4.74
C PHE A 309 25.37 5.35 3.42
N PRO A 310 24.64 6.30 2.81
CA PRO A 310 23.98 6.06 1.54
C PRO A 310 24.98 5.63 0.46
N VAL A 311 24.57 4.68 -0.38
CA VAL A 311 25.35 4.35 -1.59
C VAL A 311 25.27 5.54 -2.55
N ASN A 312 26.34 5.83 -3.29
CA ASN A 312 26.37 6.97 -4.21
C ASN A 312 25.17 6.94 -5.19
N GLY A 313 24.40 8.03 -5.22
CA GLY A 313 23.19 8.16 -6.03
C GLY A 313 21.95 7.44 -5.48
N SER A 314 22.05 6.84 -4.29
CA SER A 314 20.95 6.18 -3.57
C SER A 314 20.62 6.97 -2.31
N MET A 315 19.40 6.80 -1.78
CA MET A 315 19.00 7.39 -0.50
C MET A 315 19.37 6.53 0.69
N VAL A 316 19.46 5.21 0.50
CA VAL A 316 19.73 4.23 1.58
C VAL A 316 21.10 3.57 1.44
N GLY A 317 21.58 2.97 2.53
CA GLY A 317 22.81 2.19 2.57
C GLY A 317 22.74 0.88 1.77
N ALA A 318 23.86 0.18 1.66
CA ALA A 318 24.01 -1.02 0.82
C ALA A 318 23.11 -2.17 1.26
N VAL A 319 22.95 -2.39 2.57
CA VAL A 319 22.12 -3.48 3.10
C VAL A 319 20.64 -3.24 2.80
N PHE A 320 20.13 -2.05 3.10
CA PHE A 320 18.75 -1.70 2.78
C PHE A 320 18.51 -1.67 1.27
N SER A 321 19.47 -1.19 0.48
CA SER A 321 19.37 -1.24 -0.98
C SER A 321 19.20 -2.66 -1.49
N CYS A 322 20.01 -3.62 -1.00
CA CYS A 322 19.91 -5.03 -1.37
C CYS A 322 18.54 -5.63 -1.01
N ILE A 323 18.08 -5.47 0.25
CA ILE A 323 16.80 -6.06 0.70
C ILE A 323 15.62 -5.47 -0.09
N ILE A 324 15.61 -4.15 -0.27
CA ILE A 324 14.56 -3.43 -0.98
C ILE A 324 14.58 -3.83 -2.47
N ALA A 325 15.75 -3.79 -3.12
CA ALA A 325 15.88 -4.12 -4.53
C ALA A 325 15.47 -5.57 -4.82
N ASN A 326 15.87 -6.52 -3.97
CA ASN A 326 15.47 -7.92 -4.12
C ASN A 326 13.95 -8.07 -3.99
N THR A 327 13.33 -7.47 -2.97
CA THR A 327 11.87 -7.54 -2.79
C THR A 327 11.13 -6.94 -3.99
N PHE A 328 11.55 -5.78 -4.50
CA PHE A 328 10.91 -5.17 -5.68
C PHE A 328 11.19 -5.93 -6.97
N LYS A 329 12.30 -6.66 -7.07
CA LYS A 329 12.56 -7.55 -8.21
C LYS A 329 11.56 -8.70 -8.20
N ASP A 330 11.43 -9.38 -7.07
CA ASP A 330 10.54 -10.53 -6.92
C ASP A 330 9.07 -10.12 -7.11
N LEU A 331 8.67 -8.95 -6.60
CA LEU A 331 7.34 -8.38 -6.84
C LEU A 331 7.08 -8.02 -8.32
N LYS A 332 8.10 -7.67 -9.10
CA LYS A 332 7.96 -7.38 -10.55
C LYS A 332 7.88 -8.67 -11.35
N VAL A 333 8.82 -9.59 -11.07
CA VAL A 333 9.04 -10.81 -11.85
C VAL A 333 8.01 -11.89 -11.53
N GLY A 334 7.63 -12.04 -10.26
CA GLY A 334 6.63 -13.03 -9.85
C GLY A 334 5.17 -12.57 -10.02
N ASP A 335 4.92 -11.32 -10.42
CA ASP A 335 3.56 -10.81 -10.63
C ASP A 335 3.06 -11.12 -12.04
N LYS A 336 2.14 -12.08 -12.14
CA LYS A 336 1.43 -12.42 -13.38
C LYS A 336 0.71 -11.21 -13.99
N PHE A 337 0.26 -10.28 -13.15
CA PHE A 337 -0.45 -9.06 -13.54
C PHE A 337 0.48 -7.85 -13.65
N TRP A 338 1.80 -8.03 -13.67
CA TRP A 338 2.75 -6.94 -13.93
C TRP A 338 2.38 -6.24 -15.23
N TYR A 339 2.23 -4.91 -15.17
CA TYR A 339 1.58 -4.16 -16.24
C TYR A 339 2.30 -4.25 -17.59
N GLU A 340 3.59 -4.56 -17.66
CA GLU A 340 4.32 -4.68 -18.93
C GLU A 340 4.23 -6.07 -19.59
N ASN A 341 3.68 -7.09 -18.91
CA ASN A 341 3.63 -8.46 -19.43
C ASN A 341 2.80 -8.55 -20.71
N GLY A 342 3.31 -9.27 -21.72
CA GLY A 342 2.63 -9.54 -22.99
C GLY A 342 1.97 -10.93 -23.04
N GLY A 343 0.97 -11.09 -23.92
CA GLY A 343 0.41 -12.39 -24.27
C GLY A 343 -0.49 -13.05 -23.21
N LEU A 344 -0.79 -12.37 -22.11
CA LEU A 344 -1.70 -12.85 -21.06
C LEU A 344 -3.10 -12.24 -21.23
N PRO A 345 -4.17 -12.88 -20.69
CA PRO A 345 -5.52 -12.31 -20.72
C PRO A 345 -5.62 -10.93 -20.07
N SER A 346 -4.75 -10.64 -19.09
CA SER A 346 -4.64 -9.35 -18.42
C SER A 346 -3.67 -8.38 -19.09
N SER A 347 -3.04 -8.74 -20.21
CA SER A 347 -2.08 -7.84 -20.87
C SER A 347 -2.78 -6.63 -21.48
N PHE A 348 -2.27 -5.44 -21.16
CA PHE A 348 -2.62 -4.23 -21.93
C PHE A 348 -2.12 -4.36 -23.36
N THR A 349 -2.83 -3.76 -24.31
CA THR A 349 -2.32 -3.61 -25.68
C THR A 349 -1.09 -2.69 -25.72
N PRO A 350 -0.25 -2.73 -26.78
CA PRO A 350 0.94 -1.88 -26.86
C PRO A 350 0.59 -0.38 -26.85
N SER A 351 -0.57 -0.01 -27.40
CA SER A 351 -1.05 1.37 -27.35
C SER A 351 -1.45 1.80 -25.95
N GLN A 352 -2.15 0.94 -25.20
CA GLN A 352 -2.50 1.19 -23.80
C GLN A 352 -1.25 1.32 -22.92
N LEU A 353 -0.24 0.45 -23.10
CA LEU A 353 1.05 0.55 -22.41
C LEU A 353 1.75 1.87 -22.67
N ASN A 354 1.75 2.33 -23.92
CA ASN A 354 2.36 3.62 -24.26
C ASN A 354 1.66 4.80 -23.59
N GLU A 355 0.35 4.70 -23.32
CA GLU A 355 -0.35 5.73 -22.54
C GLU A 355 -0.03 5.64 -21.04
N ILE A 356 0.05 4.44 -20.47
CA ILE A 356 0.45 4.23 -19.07
C ILE A 356 1.86 4.80 -18.80
N ARG A 357 2.81 4.54 -19.71
CA ARG A 357 4.21 5.00 -19.61
C ARG A 357 4.40 6.53 -19.64
N LYS A 358 3.37 7.29 -20.05
CA LYS A 358 3.40 8.75 -20.00
C LYS A 358 2.97 9.28 -18.63
N TYR A 359 2.22 8.49 -17.88
CA TYR A 359 1.57 8.94 -16.68
C TYR A 359 2.58 9.15 -15.55
N SER A 360 2.36 10.17 -14.72
CA SER A 360 3.26 10.52 -13.62
C SER A 360 2.48 10.82 -12.34
N LEU A 361 3.18 10.80 -11.20
CA LEU A 361 2.59 11.26 -9.94
C LEU A 361 2.08 12.69 -10.07
N SER A 362 2.82 13.58 -10.74
CA SER A 362 2.36 14.97 -10.97
C SER A 362 1.06 15.04 -11.77
N ARG A 363 0.85 14.15 -12.77
CA ARG A 363 -0.42 14.06 -13.49
C ARG A 363 -1.55 13.61 -12.56
N LEU A 364 -1.33 12.60 -11.73
CA LEU A 364 -2.31 12.16 -10.72
C LEU A 364 -2.74 13.32 -9.83
N LEU A 365 -1.77 14.06 -9.29
CA LEU A 365 -2.02 15.20 -8.40
C LEU A 365 -2.79 16.33 -9.13
N CYS A 366 -2.42 16.65 -10.38
CA CYS A 366 -3.15 17.62 -11.21
C CYS A 366 -4.61 17.22 -11.47
N ASN A 367 -4.87 15.93 -11.72
CA ASN A 367 -6.21 15.46 -12.04
C ASN A 367 -7.13 15.46 -10.80
N THR A 368 -6.56 15.32 -9.60
CA THR A 368 -7.31 14.95 -8.39
C THR A 368 -7.40 16.07 -7.36
N GLY A 369 -6.45 17.01 -7.37
CA GLY A 369 -6.53 18.24 -6.58
C GLY A 369 -7.66 19.16 -7.04
N ASP A 370 -8.10 20.06 -6.17
CA ASP A 370 -9.26 20.94 -6.38
C ASP A 370 -8.91 22.16 -7.25
N ASN A 371 -7.76 22.79 -7.01
CA ASN A 371 -7.28 24.01 -7.66
C ASN A 371 -5.75 24.04 -7.76
N ILE A 372 -5.15 22.94 -8.22
CA ILE A 372 -3.71 22.85 -8.49
C ILE A 372 -3.40 23.44 -9.87
N GLN A 373 -2.83 24.64 -9.89
CA GLN A 373 -2.54 25.35 -11.14
C GLN A 373 -1.21 24.93 -11.77
N THR A 374 -0.16 24.87 -10.94
CA THR A 374 1.19 24.53 -11.38
C THR A 374 1.82 23.51 -10.44
N ILE A 375 2.65 22.63 -11.01
CA ILE A 375 3.39 21.60 -10.29
C ILE A 375 4.66 21.27 -11.08
N GLN A 376 5.70 20.79 -10.41
CA GLN A 376 6.89 20.28 -11.09
C GLN A 376 6.61 18.93 -11.79
N PRO A 377 7.25 18.63 -12.94
CA PRO A 377 7.07 17.35 -13.64
C PRO A 377 7.40 16.11 -12.81
N ARG A 378 8.38 16.20 -11.90
CA ARG A 378 8.76 15.11 -10.99
C ARG A 378 8.37 15.49 -9.55
N ALA A 379 7.20 15.06 -9.11
CA ALA A 379 6.64 15.44 -7.80
C ALA A 379 7.46 14.94 -6.59
N MET A 380 8.18 13.83 -6.73
CA MET A 380 9.05 13.29 -5.67
C MET A 380 10.39 14.03 -5.55
N LEU A 381 10.64 14.99 -6.44
CA LEU A 381 11.82 15.86 -6.37
C LEU A 381 11.38 17.29 -6.08
N LEU A 382 12.23 18.00 -5.33
CA LEU A 382 12.00 19.40 -5.06
C LEU A 382 11.95 20.21 -6.36
N PRO A 383 11.12 21.26 -6.41
CA PRO A 383 11.05 22.14 -7.55
C PRO A 383 12.39 22.86 -7.73
N ASN A 384 12.87 22.91 -8.98
CA ASN A 384 14.12 23.56 -9.34
C ASN A 384 13.96 24.29 -10.67
N TYR A 385 14.33 25.56 -10.74
CA TYR A 385 14.11 26.39 -11.93
C TYR A 385 14.70 25.80 -13.23
N ASN A 386 15.83 25.08 -13.15
CA ASN A 386 16.54 24.57 -14.32
C ASN A 386 16.19 23.11 -14.64
N THR A 387 15.95 22.28 -13.62
CA THR A 387 15.88 20.80 -13.80
C THR A 387 14.52 20.19 -13.43
N ASN A 388 13.64 20.94 -12.77
CA ASN A 388 12.34 20.46 -12.30
C ASN A 388 11.41 21.66 -12.04
N SER A 389 11.29 22.55 -13.02
CA SER A 389 10.54 23.80 -12.85
C SER A 389 9.05 23.51 -12.74
N ARG A 390 8.31 24.37 -12.04
CA ARG A 390 6.86 24.22 -11.96
C ARG A 390 6.23 24.64 -13.29
N VAL A 391 5.39 23.79 -13.83
CA VAL A 391 4.68 23.99 -15.10
C VAL A 391 3.18 23.92 -14.87
N SER A 392 2.40 24.44 -15.81
CA SER A 392 0.94 24.35 -15.72
C SER A 392 0.46 22.90 -15.77
N CYS A 393 -0.50 22.52 -14.92
CA CYS A 393 -1.17 21.23 -15.00
C CYS A 393 -1.89 20.97 -16.34
N LYS A 394 -2.09 22.03 -17.14
CA LYS A 394 -2.67 21.98 -18.49
C LYS A 394 -1.62 21.93 -19.60
N SER A 395 -0.33 22.05 -19.29
CA SER A 395 0.73 21.97 -20.30
C SER A 395 0.94 20.52 -20.77
N GLY A 396 1.56 20.37 -21.94
CA GLY A 396 1.94 19.06 -22.47
C GLY A 396 3.12 18.41 -21.76
N GLU A 397 3.78 19.11 -20.83
CA GLU A 397 4.94 18.60 -20.08
C GLU A 397 4.55 17.60 -18.99
N ILE A 398 3.28 17.62 -18.57
CA ILE A 398 2.68 16.63 -17.67
C ILE A 398 1.59 15.95 -18.48
N PRO A 399 1.88 14.98 -19.35
CA PRO A 399 0.86 14.40 -20.22
C PRO A 399 -0.24 13.69 -19.42
N ASN A 400 -1.43 13.58 -20.01
CA ASN A 400 -2.53 12.76 -19.46
C ASN A 400 -2.62 11.45 -20.24
N ILE A 401 -3.21 10.43 -19.63
CA ILE A 401 -3.51 9.16 -20.28
C ILE A 401 -4.65 9.36 -21.30
N ASP A 402 -4.48 8.88 -22.53
CA ASP A 402 -5.57 8.87 -23.51
C ASP A 402 -6.41 7.60 -23.39
N LEU A 403 -7.53 7.68 -22.66
CA LEU A 403 -8.40 6.52 -22.45
C LEU A 403 -9.14 6.04 -23.70
N ARG A 404 -9.06 6.75 -24.85
CA ARG A 404 -9.67 6.27 -26.10
C ARG A 404 -9.11 4.94 -26.57
N PHE A 405 -7.91 4.56 -26.13
CA PHE A 405 -7.32 3.24 -26.39
C PHE A 405 -7.97 2.09 -25.61
N TRP A 406 -8.87 2.38 -24.65
CA TRP A 406 -9.74 1.40 -23.98
C TRP A 406 -11.15 1.36 -24.57
N ARG A 407 -11.40 2.09 -25.67
CA ARG A 407 -12.72 2.04 -26.33
C ARG A 407 -12.88 0.72 -27.08
N GLU A 408 -13.94 -0.01 -26.77
CA GLU A 408 -14.39 -1.13 -27.57
C GLU A 408 -15.29 -0.65 -28.72
N ARG A 409 -15.01 -1.12 -29.93
CA ARG A 409 -15.93 -0.94 -31.05
C ARG A 409 -16.90 -2.10 -31.04
N LEU A 410 -18.18 -1.82 -30.87
CA LEU A 410 -19.24 -2.78 -31.18
C LEU A 410 -19.20 -3.06 -32.68
N THR A 411 -18.48 -4.10 -33.10
CA THR A 411 -18.61 -4.60 -34.47
C THR A 411 -19.99 -5.23 -34.59
N SER A 412 -20.85 -4.66 -35.43
CA SER A 412 -22.22 -5.11 -35.69
C SER A 412 -22.34 -6.46 -36.43
N ASP A 413 -21.28 -7.27 -36.44
CA ASP A 413 -21.25 -8.60 -37.08
C ASP A 413 -20.36 -9.56 -36.29
N ARG A 414 -20.77 -9.90 -35.07
CA ARG A 414 -20.53 -11.25 -34.55
C ARG A 414 -21.88 -11.84 -34.20
N PRO A 415 -22.34 -12.94 -34.84
CA PRO A 415 -23.43 -13.69 -34.27
C PRO A 415 -23.00 -14.06 -32.85
N TYR A 416 -23.95 -14.02 -31.92
CA TYR A 416 -23.82 -14.58 -30.58
C TYR A 416 -23.07 -15.92 -30.71
N SER A 417 -21.77 -15.94 -30.40
CA SER A 417 -21.15 -17.21 -30.03
C SER A 417 -21.71 -17.44 -28.65
N GLU A 418 -22.65 -18.39 -28.55
CA GLU A 418 -22.99 -18.98 -27.27
C GLU A 418 -21.70 -19.13 -26.48
N LYS A 419 -21.63 -18.49 -25.30
CA LYS A 419 -20.64 -18.90 -24.31
C LYS A 419 -20.82 -20.42 -24.21
N PRO A 420 -19.75 -21.23 -24.32
CA PRO A 420 -19.87 -22.63 -23.94
C PRO A 420 -20.41 -22.61 -22.53
N PHE A 421 -21.58 -23.22 -22.36
CA PHE A 421 -22.02 -23.66 -21.05
C PHE A 421 -20.88 -24.55 -20.56
N ILE A 422 -20.11 -24.05 -19.60
CA ILE A 422 -19.27 -24.94 -18.80
C ILE A 422 -20.31 -25.74 -18.02
N GLU A 423 -20.65 -26.93 -18.54
CA GLU A 423 -21.14 -27.98 -17.67
C GLU A 423 -20.09 -28.08 -16.57
N GLU A 424 -20.50 -27.75 -15.35
CA GLU A 424 -19.79 -28.24 -14.18
C GLU A 424 -19.64 -29.75 -14.40
N GLU A 425 -18.40 -30.22 -14.54
CA GLU A 425 -18.07 -31.61 -14.32
C GLU A 425 -18.48 -31.91 -12.87
N THR A 426 -19.72 -32.35 -12.71
CA THR A 426 -20.13 -33.12 -11.55
C THR A 426 -19.32 -34.39 -11.62
N ASP A 427 -18.25 -34.43 -10.84
CA ASP A 427 -17.49 -35.64 -10.57
C ASP A 427 -18.51 -36.72 -10.15
N ASN A 428 -18.63 -37.73 -11.00
CA ASN A 428 -19.54 -38.86 -10.84
C ASN A 428 -18.99 -39.76 -9.73
N LEU A 429 -19.19 -39.37 -8.47
CA LEU A 429 -19.16 -40.26 -7.33
C LEU A 429 -20.60 -40.58 -6.93
N SER A 430 -21.25 -41.41 -7.74
CA SER A 430 -22.44 -42.14 -7.32
C SER A 430 -22.04 -43.24 -6.33
N GLU A 431 -21.89 -42.88 -5.06
CA GLU A 431 -22.13 -43.84 -3.98
C GLU A 431 -23.61 -43.74 -3.61
N GLU A 432 -24.35 -44.82 -3.90
CA GLU A 432 -25.71 -45.04 -3.43
C GLU A 432 -25.72 -45.00 -1.88
N LEU A 433 -26.13 -43.87 -1.31
CA LEU A 433 -26.44 -43.78 0.11
C LEU A 433 -27.80 -44.42 0.36
N ASN A 434 -27.74 -45.68 0.80
CA ASN A 434 -28.86 -46.46 1.29
C ASN A 434 -29.40 -45.80 2.59
N PRO A 435 -30.68 -45.39 2.68
CA PRO A 435 -31.19 -44.61 3.81
C PRO A 435 -31.62 -45.48 5.00
N GLU A 436 -30.82 -46.50 5.34
CA GLU A 436 -30.98 -47.32 6.53
C GLU A 436 -29.59 -47.65 7.10
N ASP A 437 -29.09 -46.81 7.99
CA ASP A 437 -28.16 -47.12 9.11
C ASP A 437 -27.17 -45.98 9.41
N GLU A 438 -27.63 -44.89 10.04
CA GLU A 438 -26.75 -44.10 10.90
C GLU A 438 -27.45 -43.77 12.21
N LYS A 439 -27.13 -44.54 13.26
CA LYS A 439 -27.43 -44.15 14.64
C LYS A 439 -26.43 -43.07 15.07
N PRO A 440 -26.88 -41.98 15.72
CA PRO A 440 -25.98 -40.96 16.22
C PRO A 440 -25.00 -41.56 17.24
N ILE A 441 -23.71 -41.43 16.96
CA ILE A 441 -22.64 -41.79 17.90
C ILE A 441 -22.44 -40.68 18.94
N GLY A 442 -22.23 -41.07 20.19
CA GLY A 442 -22.02 -40.15 21.29
C GLY A 442 -20.69 -39.39 21.17
N PHE A 443 -20.64 -38.20 21.78
CA PHE A 443 -19.52 -37.27 21.75
C PHE A 443 -18.16 -37.92 22.10
N ASP A 444 -18.15 -38.84 23.07
CA ASP A 444 -16.93 -39.55 23.50
C ASP A 444 -16.33 -40.42 22.38
N GLN A 445 -17.18 -40.98 21.51
CA GLN A 445 -16.74 -41.81 20.38
C GLN A 445 -16.14 -40.96 19.25
N VAL A 446 -16.63 -39.73 19.06
CA VAL A 446 -16.09 -38.77 18.09
C VAL A 446 -14.68 -38.35 18.49
N ILE A 447 -14.46 -38.08 19.78
CA ILE A 447 -13.12 -37.73 20.31
C ILE A 447 -12.15 -38.92 20.17
N ALA A 448 -12.60 -40.14 20.44
CA ALA A 448 -11.78 -41.34 20.29
C ALA A 448 -11.34 -41.58 18.83
N ASN A 449 -12.18 -41.24 17.85
CA ASN A 449 -11.89 -41.38 16.43
C ASN A 449 -10.94 -40.29 15.91
N LEU A 450 -11.03 -39.07 16.43
CA LEU A 450 -10.11 -37.97 16.12
C LEU A 450 -8.69 -38.23 16.63
N ILE A 451 -8.55 -38.76 17.86
CA ILE A 451 -7.24 -39.09 18.45
C ILE A 451 -6.54 -40.23 17.67
N LYS A 452 -7.29 -41.14 17.06
CA LYS A 452 -6.73 -42.26 16.28
C LYS A 452 -6.40 -41.93 14.82
N GLY A 453 -6.64 -40.68 14.37
CA GLY A 453 -6.28 -40.22 13.02
C GLY A 453 -7.01 -40.95 11.89
N GLN A 454 -8.17 -41.55 12.17
CA GLN A 454 -8.83 -42.47 11.23
C GLN A 454 -9.92 -41.85 10.32
N ASN A 455 -10.14 -40.53 10.32
CA ASN A 455 -10.98 -39.92 9.27
C ASN A 455 -10.75 -38.42 9.08
N LYS A 456 -10.50 -38.00 7.82
CA LYS A 456 -10.44 -36.60 7.38
C LYS A 456 -11.81 -36.10 6.90
N SER A 457 -12.83 -36.25 7.73
CA SER A 457 -14.18 -35.77 7.42
C SER A 457 -14.49 -34.53 8.26
N VAL A 458 -15.13 -33.54 7.66
CA VAL A 458 -15.60 -32.32 8.34
C VAL A 458 -16.88 -32.68 9.13
N TYR A 459 -16.86 -32.51 10.45
CA TYR A 459 -18.05 -32.74 11.28
C TYR A 459 -18.74 -31.41 11.58
N THR A 460 -20.04 -31.34 11.29
CA THR A 460 -20.89 -30.21 11.70
C THR A 460 -21.57 -30.55 13.02
N LEU A 461 -21.24 -29.81 14.07
CA LEU A 461 -21.80 -30.02 15.42
C LEU A 461 -23.04 -29.15 15.61
N HIS A 462 -24.21 -29.79 15.74
CA HIS A 462 -25.45 -29.12 16.14
C HIS A 462 -25.68 -29.34 17.64
N LEU A 463 -25.49 -28.30 18.44
CA LEU A 463 -25.87 -28.32 19.85
C LEU A 463 -27.37 -28.03 19.95
N THR A 464 -28.14 -28.99 20.45
CA THR A 464 -29.55 -28.80 20.79
C THR A 464 -29.70 -28.80 22.31
N ASP A 465 -30.25 -27.71 22.84
CA ASP A 465 -30.76 -27.61 24.20
C ASP A 465 -32.01 -28.49 24.32
N HIS A 466 -32.12 -29.25 25.41
CA HIS A 466 -33.21 -30.17 25.69
C HIS A 466 -34.57 -29.52 26.04
N HIS A 467 -34.70 -28.20 25.94
CA HIS A 467 -35.93 -27.46 26.15
C HIS A 467 -36.19 -26.50 24.99
N GLY A 468 -37.05 -26.93 24.04
CA GLY A 468 -37.40 -26.21 22.82
C GLY A 468 -38.05 -24.84 23.07
N VAL A 469 -37.23 -23.80 23.22
CA VAL A 469 -37.62 -22.39 23.10
C VAL A 469 -36.56 -21.63 22.32
N ASN A 470 -37.01 -21.02 21.22
CA ASN A 470 -36.23 -20.21 20.30
C ASN A 470 -35.88 -18.88 20.99
N ASN A 471 -34.61 -18.63 21.29
CA ASN A 471 -34.13 -17.31 21.71
C ASN A 471 -32.74 -17.03 21.12
N ASN A 472 -32.62 -15.83 20.53
CA ASN A 472 -31.39 -15.22 20.04
C ASN A 472 -30.26 -15.37 21.07
N LEU A 473 -29.19 -16.07 20.68
CA LEU A 473 -27.93 -16.12 21.41
C LEU A 473 -26.80 -15.66 20.49
N ASP A 474 -26.16 -14.58 20.93
CA ASP A 474 -24.92 -13.99 20.42
C ASP A 474 -23.90 -15.06 19.99
N GLN A 475 -23.46 -14.97 18.74
CA GLN A 475 -22.33 -15.75 18.23
C GLN A 475 -21.01 -15.16 18.72
N GLU A 476 -20.68 -15.38 19.99
CA GLU A 476 -19.30 -15.36 20.48
C GLU A 476 -19.06 -16.55 21.40
N LYS A 477 -18.44 -17.60 20.85
CA LYS A 477 -17.56 -18.54 21.56
C LYS A 477 -16.92 -19.50 20.55
N ALA A 478 -15.80 -19.07 19.97
CA ALA A 478 -14.83 -20.00 19.41
C ALA A 478 -13.98 -20.54 20.56
N VAL A 479 -14.10 -21.82 20.88
CA VAL A 479 -13.20 -22.51 21.81
C VAL A 479 -11.94 -22.88 21.03
N LYS A 480 -10.83 -22.26 21.40
CA LYS A 480 -9.47 -22.64 20.99
C LYS A 480 -9.05 -23.82 21.87
N LEU A 481 -8.76 -24.98 21.27
CA LEU A 481 -8.09 -26.08 21.96
C LEU A 481 -6.59 -26.00 21.63
N GLU A 482 -5.75 -25.95 22.67
CA GLU A 482 -4.27 -26.02 22.58
C GLU A 482 -3.79 -27.42 22.22
#